data_AF-A0A7V1ED97-F1
#
_entry.id   AF-A0A7V1ED97-F1
#
_cell.length_a   1.000
_cell.length_b   1.000
_cell.length_c   1.000
_cell.angle_alpha   90.00
_cell.angle_beta   90.00
_cell.angle_gamma   90.00
#
_symmetry.space_group_name_H-M   'P 1'
#
loop_
_entity.id
_entity.type
_entity.pdbx_description
1 polymer ?
#
loop_
_entity_poly.entity_id
_entity_poly.type
_entity_poly.pdbx_seq_one_letter_code
_entity_poly.pdbx_strand_id
1 'polypeptide(L)'
;MTIISTIAFLLLIISWIIQVVFLLRKENQIDPVSHFILIVSALLLLAVTVVRSIQINFVALTNTYESLVFFSGGIALVLAIYRIRNKERTLPFIMVGGTIVAVILLAVASSPISPKEVKPPIPALQSYWLVLHVSFSFIGEAFFTVAFVAAVYFLFVNDEDKKKRADKIIYRTIAIGYPIFTAGALIFGAIWAQYAWGTYWGWDPKETWALITWFIYTGYLHTRLVKKWRGKLTAILAIAGYAFTIFTFFGVNYVLSGLHSYG
;
A
#
# COMPACT_ATOMS: atom_id res chain seq x y z
N MET A 1 -20.65 11.90 0.29
CA MET A 1 -19.42 11.12 0.53
C MET A 1 -18.62 10.84 -0.73
N THR A 2 -19.29 10.43 -1.82
CA THR A 2 -18.66 10.27 -3.15
C THR A 2 -17.91 11.51 -3.61
N ILE A 3 -18.42 12.72 -3.32
CA ILE A 3 -17.77 13.99 -3.69
C ILE A 3 -16.36 14.12 -3.09
N ILE A 4 -16.16 13.81 -1.80
CA ILE A 4 -14.84 13.95 -1.14
C ILE A 4 -13.83 12.99 -1.77
N SER A 5 -14.23 11.72 -1.97
CA SER A 5 -13.38 10.74 -2.64
C SER A 5 -13.10 11.10 -4.10
N THR A 6 -14.05 11.72 -4.81
CA THR A 6 -13.85 12.20 -6.19
C THR A 6 -12.88 13.37 -6.22
N ILE A 7 -12.98 14.33 -5.30
CA ILE A 7 -12.02 15.44 -5.19
C ILE A 7 -10.62 14.89 -4.92
N ALA A 8 -10.49 13.97 -3.96
CA ALA A 8 -9.20 13.35 -3.65
C ALA A 8 -8.63 12.58 -4.87
N PHE A 9 -9.46 11.88 -5.63
CA PHE A 9 -9.06 11.20 -6.86
C PHE A 9 -8.54 12.16 -7.92
N LEU A 10 -9.25 13.27 -8.15
CA LEU A 10 -8.80 14.32 -9.08
C LEU A 10 -7.48 14.96 -8.63
N LEU A 11 -7.32 15.22 -7.33
CA LEU A 11 -6.08 15.76 -6.77
C LEU A 11 -4.90 14.79 -6.93
N LEU A 12 -5.11 13.48 -6.76
CA LEU A 12 -4.07 12.48 -7.05
C LEU A 12 -3.68 12.47 -8.54
N ILE A 13 -4.65 12.58 -9.44
CA ILE A 13 -4.37 12.70 -10.89
C ILE A 13 -3.59 13.97 -11.19
N ILE A 14 -3.99 15.12 -10.64
CA ILE A 14 -3.28 16.40 -10.80
C ILE A 14 -1.84 16.28 -10.27
N SER A 15 -1.67 15.72 -9.08
CA SER A 15 -0.35 15.46 -8.50
C SER A 15 0.51 14.59 -9.42
N TRP A 16 -0.07 13.51 -9.97
CA TRP A 16 0.62 12.62 -10.89
C TRP A 16 1.04 13.33 -12.18
N ILE A 17 0.16 14.14 -12.78
CA ILE A 17 0.47 14.93 -13.98
C ILE A 17 1.64 15.89 -13.70
N ILE A 18 1.62 16.61 -12.57
CA ILE A 18 2.72 17.50 -12.17
C ILE A 18 4.03 16.70 -12.07
N GLN A 19 4.02 15.55 -11.38
CA GLN A 19 5.20 14.71 -11.23
C GLN A 19 5.73 14.20 -12.57
N VAL A 20 4.86 13.84 -13.51
CA VAL A 20 5.25 13.43 -14.87
C VAL A 20 5.89 14.60 -15.63
N VAL A 21 5.31 15.79 -15.58
CA VAL A 21 5.88 16.99 -16.21
C VAL A 21 7.29 17.26 -15.69
N PHE A 22 7.50 17.20 -14.36
CA PHE A 22 8.82 17.41 -13.77
C PHE A 22 9.80 16.25 -14.01
N LEU A 23 9.32 15.01 -14.18
CA LEU A 23 10.16 13.89 -14.58
C LEU A 23 10.71 14.05 -16.01
N LEU A 24 9.91 14.64 -16.92
CA LEU A 24 10.27 14.83 -18.33
C LEU A 24 11.06 16.11 -18.60
N ARG A 25 11.10 17.06 -17.67
CA ARG A 25 11.91 18.27 -17.80
C ARG A 25 13.40 17.90 -17.80
N LYS A 26 14.14 18.48 -18.74
CA LYS A 26 15.61 18.35 -18.83
C LYS A 26 16.34 19.12 -17.72
N GLU A 27 15.70 20.13 -17.15
CA GLU A 27 16.25 20.92 -16.06
C GLU A 27 16.10 20.19 -14.73
N ASN A 28 17.10 20.31 -13.86
CA ASN A 28 17.15 19.67 -12.54
C ASN A 28 16.23 20.36 -11.50
N GLN A 29 15.14 20.99 -11.96
CA GLN A 29 14.19 21.68 -11.10
C GLN A 29 13.39 20.68 -10.27
N ILE A 30 13.33 20.95 -8.98
CA ILE A 30 12.61 20.12 -8.01
C ILE A 30 11.16 20.55 -8.00
N ASP A 31 10.24 19.62 -8.28
CA ASP A 31 8.80 19.82 -8.11
C ASP A 31 8.44 20.39 -6.72
N PRO A 32 7.90 21.62 -6.63
CA PRO A 32 7.65 22.27 -5.35
C PRO A 32 6.30 21.92 -4.73
N VAL A 33 5.34 21.35 -5.46
CA VAL A 33 3.92 21.36 -5.05
C VAL A 33 3.31 19.97 -4.89
N SER A 34 3.71 18.96 -5.68
CA SER A 34 2.94 17.70 -5.73
C SER A 34 2.82 16.98 -4.39
N HIS A 35 3.85 17.04 -3.53
CA HIS A 35 3.82 16.40 -2.22
C HIS A 35 2.82 17.05 -1.26
N PHE A 36 2.54 18.34 -1.38
CA PHE A 36 1.45 18.98 -0.63
C PHE A 36 0.09 18.50 -1.13
N ILE A 37 -0.07 18.34 -2.45
CA ILE A 37 -1.29 17.78 -3.04
C ILE A 37 -1.49 16.32 -2.57
N LEU A 38 -0.42 15.53 -2.47
CA LEU A 38 -0.48 14.17 -1.90
C LEU A 38 -0.93 14.18 -0.44
N ILE A 39 -0.46 15.11 0.39
CA ILE A 39 -0.91 15.25 1.78
C ILE A 39 -2.39 15.59 1.84
N VAL A 40 -2.83 16.58 1.07
CA VAL A 40 -4.25 16.97 1.03
C VAL A 40 -5.10 15.80 0.56
N SER A 41 -4.66 15.07 -0.47
CA SER A 41 -5.37 13.88 -0.96
C SER A 41 -5.45 12.79 0.11
N ALA A 42 -4.35 12.50 0.82
CA ALA A 42 -4.33 11.52 1.90
C ALA A 42 -5.27 11.91 3.06
N LEU A 43 -5.29 13.19 3.44
CA LEU A 43 -6.19 13.70 4.48
C LEU A 43 -7.66 13.63 4.07
N LEU A 44 -7.98 13.93 2.80
CA LEU A 44 -9.34 13.78 2.28
C LEU A 44 -9.79 12.32 2.25
N LEU A 45 -8.91 11.38 1.85
CA LEU A 45 -9.22 9.96 1.87
C LEU A 45 -9.40 9.44 3.31
N LEU A 46 -8.58 9.90 4.25
CA LEU A 46 -8.77 9.61 5.68
C LEU A 46 -10.11 10.18 6.18
N ALA A 47 -10.49 11.39 5.76
CA ALA A 47 -11.78 11.99 6.09
C ALA A 47 -12.94 11.15 5.52
N VAL A 48 -12.81 10.57 4.32
CA VAL A 48 -13.80 9.62 3.78
C VAL A 48 -13.97 8.43 4.72
N THR A 49 -12.87 7.82 5.18
CA THR A 49 -12.90 6.71 6.16
C THR A 49 -13.59 7.14 7.47
N VAL A 50 -13.26 8.32 8.00
CA VAL A 50 -13.86 8.83 9.25
C VAL A 50 -15.36 9.09 9.11
N VAL A 51 -15.79 9.77 8.04
CA VAL A 51 -17.22 10.06 7.82
C VAL A 51 -18.02 8.78 7.63
N ARG A 52 -17.49 7.80 6.88
CA ARG A 52 -18.12 6.48 6.76
C ARG A 52 -18.20 5.77 8.11
N SER A 53 -17.16 5.89 8.93
CA SER A 53 -17.12 5.26 10.26
C SER A 53 -18.22 5.79 11.19
N ILE A 54 -18.48 7.10 11.14
CA ILE A 54 -19.57 7.74 11.91
C ILE A 54 -20.94 7.21 11.46
N GLN A 55 -21.13 6.98 10.16
CA GLN A 55 -22.41 6.50 9.62
C GLN A 55 -22.75 5.07 10.03
N ILE A 56 -21.74 4.21 10.19
CA ILE A 56 -21.92 2.80 10.58
C ILE A 56 -21.65 2.53 12.06
N ASN A 57 -21.31 3.57 12.84
CA ASN A 57 -20.88 3.47 14.25
C ASN A 57 -19.77 2.42 14.48
N PHE A 58 -18.89 2.25 13.49
CA PHE A 58 -17.78 1.30 13.50
C PHE A 58 -16.69 1.79 12.55
N VAL A 59 -15.43 1.35 12.70
CA VAL A 59 -14.36 1.81 11.81
C VAL A 59 -14.53 1.23 10.41
N ALA A 60 -14.70 2.10 9.41
CA ALA A 60 -14.99 1.77 8.02
C ALA A 60 -13.74 1.27 7.27
N LEU A 61 -13.34 0.03 7.56
CA LEU A 61 -12.26 -0.73 6.90
C LEU A 61 -12.71 -2.17 6.59
N THR A 62 -14.00 -2.35 6.31
CA THR A 62 -14.65 -3.68 6.34
C THR A 62 -15.05 -4.21 4.97
N ASN A 63 -14.94 -3.39 3.93
CA ASN A 63 -15.20 -3.79 2.55
C ASN A 63 -14.06 -3.33 1.62
N THR A 64 -14.12 -3.80 0.37
CA THR A 64 -13.12 -3.51 -0.66
C THR A 64 -12.99 -2.01 -0.95
N TYR A 65 -14.09 -1.26 -1.02
CA TYR A 65 -14.05 0.18 -1.28
C TYR A 65 -13.27 0.92 -0.20
N GLU A 66 -13.63 0.69 1.06
CA GLU A 66 -13.00 1.29 2.24
C GLU A 66 -11.51 0.95 2.33
N SER A 67 -11.17 -0.32 2.09
CA SER A 67 -9.81 -0.82 2.09
C SER A 67 -8.93 -0.12 1.04
N LEU A 68 -9.44 -0.01 -0.19
CA LEU A 68 -8.71 0.63 -1.29
C LEU A 68 -8.57 2.15 -1.11
N VAL A 69 -9.60 2.81 -0.56
CA VAL A 69 -9.53 4.24 -0.19
C VAL A 69 -8.44 4.47 0.86
N PHE A 70 -8.42 3.64 1.92
CA PHE A 70 -7.42 3.74 2.97
C PHE A 70 -6.01 3.45 2.45
N PHE A 71 -5.85 2.41 1.63
CA PHE A 71 -4.56 2.03 1.07
C PHE A 71 -4.01 3.10 0.12
N SER A 72 -4.84 3.65 -0.77
CA SER A 72 -4.46 4.76 -1.66
C SER A 72 -4.00 5.99 -0.87
N GLY A 73 -4.72 6.35 0.20
CA GLY A 73 -4.32 7.43 1.12
C GLY A 73 -2.99 7.15 1.84
N GLY A 74 -2.79 5.90 2.28
CA GLY A 74 -1.54 5.45 2.89
C GLY A 74 -0.34 5.61 1.96
N ILE A 75 -0.45 5.17 0.69
CA ILE A 75 0.60 5.34 -0.31
C ILE A 75 0.91 6.83 -0.54
N ALA A 76 -0.13 7.66 -0.72
CA ALA A 76 0.04 9.09 -0.91
C ALA A 76 0.79 9.75 0.26
N LEU A 77 0.45 9.37 1.50
CA LEU A 77 1.11 9.86 2.70
C LEU A 77 2.58 9.41 2.79
N VAL A 78 2.88 8.14 2.52
CA VAL A 78 4.26 7.62 2.53
C VAL A 78 5.12 8.34 1.48
N LEU A 79 4.59 8.57 0.28
CA LEU A 79 5.29 9.31 -0.78
C LEU A 79 5.53 10.78 -0.41
N ALA A 80 4.55 11.44 0.20
CA ALA A 80 4.71 12.81 0.68
C ALA A 80 5.80 12.92 1.75
N ILE A 81 5.79 12.01 2.74
CA ILE A 81 6.82 11.94 3.79
C ILE A 81 8.20 11.66 3.18
N TYR A 82 8.27 10.73 2.22
CA TYR A 82 9.50 10.43 1.49
C TYR A 82 10.06 11.67 0.79
N ARG A 83 9.21 12.45 0.10
CA ARG A 83 9.60 13.69 -0.57
C ARG A 83 10.09 14.75 0.42
N ILE A 84 9.36 14.98 1.51
CA ILE A 84 9.72 15.99 2.52
C ILE A 84 11.07 15.65 3.16
N ARG A 85 11.30 14.39 3.54
CA ARG A 85 12.54 13.97 4.20
C ARG A 85 13.76 13.91 3.29
N ASN A 86 13.56 13.85 1.96
CA ASN A 86 14.65 13.62 1.00
C ASN A 86 14.66 14.65 -0.15
N LYS A 87 14.19 15.88 0.08
CA LYS A 87 13.96 16.94 -0.93
C LYS A 87 14.89 16.88 -2.17
N GLU A 88 16.20 17.04 -1.97
CA GLU A 88 17.22 17.08 -3.04
C GLU A 88 17.64 15.70 -3.59
N ARG A 89 17.27 14.62 -2.89
CA ARG A 89 17.66 13.23 -3.19
C ARG A 89 16.50 12.38 -3.66
N THR A 90 15.29 12.94 -3.75
CA THR A 90 14.11 12.23 -4.24
C THR A 90 14.31 11.82 -5.68
N LEU A 91 14.04 10.56 -5.99
CA LEU A 91 14.01 10.07 -7.36
C LEU A 91 12.60 10.34 -7.93
N PRO A 92 12.44 11.19 -8.98
CA PRO A 92 11.12 11.55 -9.50
C PRO A 92 10.32 10.34 -9.98
N PHE A 93 10.99 9.32 -10.52
CA PHE A 93 10.35 8.06 -10.94
C PHE A 93 9.60 7.36 -9.81
N ILE A 94 10.10 7.42 -8.56
CA ILE A 94 9.45 6.81 -7.41
C ILE A 94 8.15 7.54 -7.06
N MET A 95 8.14 8.88 -7.19
CA MET A 95 6.94 9.68 -6.98
C MET A 95 5.88 9.34 -8.04
N VAL A 96 6.25 9.37 -9.33
CA VAL A 96 5.36 9.06 -10.45
C VAL A 96 4.82 7.64 -10.33
N GLY A 97 5.69 6.65 -10.12
CA GLY A 97 5.32 5.24 -10.04
C GLY A 97 4.49 4.90 -8.80
N GLY A 98 4.77 5.52 -7.64
CA GLY A 98 3.96 5.32 -6.45
C GLY A 98 2.58 5.98 -6.56
N THR A 99 2.53 7.20 -7.09
CA THR A 99 1.28 7.95 -7.23
C THR A 99 0.36 7.29 -8.26
N ILE A 100 0.87 6.76 -9.38
CA ILE A 100 0.02 6.03 -10.33
C ILE A 100 -0.60 4.78 -9.73
N VAL A 101 0.12 4.06 -8.85
CA VAL A 101 -0.45 2.91 -8.13
C VAL A 101 -1.59 3.37 -7.22
N ALA A 102 -1.41 4.46 -6.47
CA ALA A 102 -2.48 5.02 -5.63
C ALA A 102 -3.71 5.45 -6.45
N VAL A 103 -3.49 6.06 -7.63
CA VAL A 103 -4.55 6.42 -8.59
C VAL A 103 -5.28 5.18 -9.09
N ILE A 104 -4.56 4.13 -9.51
CA ILE A 104 -5.16 2.88 -10.00
C ILE A 104 -6.02 2.24 -8.90
N LEU A 105 -5.53 2.15 -7.67
CA LEU A 105 -6.30 1.57 -6.56
C LEU A 105 -7.59 2.35 -6.28
N LEU A 106 -7.53 3.67 -6.33
CA LEU A 106 -8.72 4.51 -6.11
C LEU A 106 -9.68 4.49 -7.31
N ALA A 107 -9.16 4.30 -8.53
CA ALA A 107 -9.97 4.05 -9.72
C ALA A 107 -10.73 2.72 -9.60
N VAL A 108 -10.07 1.67 -9.11
CA VAL A 108 -10.71 0.37 -8.83
C VAL A 108 -11.76 0.51 -7.72
N ALA A 109 -11.47 1.21 -6.62
CA ALA A 109 -12.47 1.52 -5.60
C ALA A 109 -13.69 2.25 -6.19
N SER A 110 -13.44 3.16 -7.14
CA SER A 110 -14.49 3.95 -7.80
C SER A 110 -15.23 3.19 -8.90
N SER A 111 -14.86 1.95 -9.21
CA SER A 111 -15.48 1.15 -10.27
C SER A 111 -16.72 0.38 -9.78
N PRO A 112 -17.55 -0.18 -10.69
CA PRO A 112 -18.75 -0.94 -10.31
C PRO A 112 -18.48 -2.24 -9.57
N ILE A 113 -17.26 -2.78 -9.63
CA ILE A 113 -16.88 -4.04 -8.97
C ILE A 113 -16.60 -3.88 -7.47
N SER A 114 -16.72 -2.67 -6.94
CA SER A 114 -16.47 -2.36 -5.52
C SER A 114 -17.76 -1.87 -4.86
N PRO A 115 -18.23 -2.50 -3.76
CA PRO A 115 -19.46 -2.10 -3.09
C PRO A 115 -19.25 -0.76 -2.39
N LYS A 116 -19.93 0.27 -2.89
CA LYS A 116 -19.85 1.64 -2.34
C LYS A 116 -20.86 1.91 -1.23
N GLU A 117 -21.82 1.01 -1.08
CA GLU A 117 -22.87 1.10 -0.08
C GLU A 117 -22.26 1.17 1.32
N VAL A 118 -22.91 1.95 2.18
CA VAL A 118 -22.47 2.16 3.55
C VAL A 118 -23.37 1.29 4.41
N LYS A 119 -22.87 0.10 4.74
CA LYS A 119 -23.61 -0.88 5.53
C LYS A 119 -22.80 -1.25 6.77
N PRO A 120 -23.45 -1.46 7.93
CA PRO A 120 -22.78 -2.02 9.08
C PRO A 120 -22.13 -3.36 8.72
N PRO A 121 -20.93 -3.65 9.24
CA PRO A 121 -20.27 -4.92 9.00
C PRO A 121 -21.07 -6.07 9.61
N ILE A 122 -20.97 -7.25 8.99
CA ILE A 122 -21.52 -8.50 9.55
C ILE A 122 -20.86 -8.80 10.92
N PRO A 123 -21.50 -9.59 11.79
CA PRO A 123 -21.01 -9.83 13.15
C PRO A 123 -19.55 -10.29 13.23
N ALA A 124 -19.10 -11.16 12.32
CA ALA A 124 -17.70 -11.65 12.27
C ALA A 124 -16.66 -10.53 12.05
N LEU A 125 -17.07 -9.41 11.45
CA LEU A 125 -16.20 -8.26 11.16
C LEU A 125 -16.30 -7.16 12.23
N GLN A 126 -17.21 -7.26 13.19
CA GLN A 126 -17.42 -6.28 14.27
C GLN A 126 -16.40 -6.44 15.41
N SER A 127 -15.11 -6.33 15.09
CA SER A 127 -14.02 -6.47 16.08
C SER A 127 -12.92 -5.44 15.86
N TYR A 128 -12.43 -4.83 16.95
CA TYR A 128 -11.28 -3.93 16.88
C TYR A 128 -9.99 -4.65 16.44
N TRP A 129 -9.91 -5.97 16.63
CA TRP A 129 -8.80 -6.77 16.10
C TRP A 129 -8.79 -6.78 14.57
N LEU A 130 -9.96 -6.81 13.91
CA LEU A 130 -10.05 -6.64 12.47
C LEU A 130 -9.53 -5.26 12.06
N VAL A 131 -9.94 -4.22 12.77
CA VAL A 131 -9.52 -2.84 12.47
C VAL A 131 -8.00 -2.72 12.53
N LEU A 132 -7.38 -3.26 13.58
CA LEU A 132 -5.92 -3.29 13.72
C LEU A 132 -5.26 -4.14 12.63
N HIS A 133 -5.78 -5.34 12.37
CA HIS A 133 -5.32 -6.22 11.30
C HIS A 133 -5.28 -5.50 9.95
N VAL A 134 -6.42 -4.97 9.50
CA VAL A 134 -6.59 -4.36 8.18
C VAL A 134 -5.76 -3.08 8.06
N SER A 135 -5.83 -2.19 9.07
CA SER A 135 -5.10 -0.91 9.02
C SER A 135 -3.59 -1.10 9.01
N PHE A 136 -3.03 -1.95 9.89
CA PHE A 136 -1.59 -2.19 9.92
C PHE A 136 -1.12 -2.94 8.67
N SER A 137 -1.90 -3.88 8.16
CA SER A 137 -1.57 -4.57 6.90
C SER A 137 -1.39 -3.56 5.77
N PHE A 138 -2.39 -2.70 5.52
CA PHE A 138 -2.30 -1.71 4.43
C PHE A 138 -1.24 -0.63 4.66
N ILE A 139 -0.95 -0.25 5.91
CA ILE A 139 0.17 0.67 6.18
C ILE A 139 1.50 0.00 5.81
N GLY A 140 1.70 -1.27 6.19
CA GLY A 140 2.88 -2.04 5.79
C GLY A 140 3.01 -2.18 4.28
N GLU A 141 1.90 -2.50 3.61
CA GLU A 141 1.83 -2.64 2.15
C GLU A 141 2.09 -1.33 1.41
N ALA A 142 1.72 -0.16 1.99
CA ALA A 142 2.04 1.13 1.40
C ALA A 142 3.56 1.37 1.30
N PHE A 143 4.33 0.90 2.28
CA PHE A 143 5.78 0.90 2.17
C PHE A 143 6.28 -0.11 1.11
N PHE A 144 5.65 -1.28 1.01
CA PHE A 144 5.98 -2.26 -0.02
C PHE A 144 5.71 -1.74 -1.44
N THR A 145 4.68 -0.90 -1.66
CA THR A 145 4.46 -0.21 -2.93
C THR A 145 5.66 0.66 -3.31
N VAL A 146 6.19 1.45 -2.36
CA VAL A 146 7.37 2.28 -2.63
C VAL A 146 8.61 1.43 -2.90
N ALA A 147 8.78 0.32 -2.19
CA ALA A 147 9.85 -0.65 -2.43
C ALA A 147 9.76 -1.26 -3.84
N PHE A 148 8.56 -1.65 -4.26
CA PHE A 148 8.28 -2.18 -5.59
C PHE A 148 8.66 -1.19 -6.68
N VAL A 149 8.18 0.05 -6.61
CA VAL A 149 8.48 1.07 -7.62
C VAL A 149 9.98 1.37 -7.66
N ALA A 150 10.63 1.46 -6.50
CA ALA A 150 12.09 1.64 -6.42
C ALA A 150 12.86 0.45 -7.01
N ALA A 151 12.37 -0.78 -6.83
CA ALA A 151 12.95 -1.99 -7.41
C ALA A 151 12.78 -2.06 -8.92
N VAL A 152 11.61 -1.68 -9.45
CA VAL A 152 11.40 -1.52 -10.90
C VAL A 152 12.38 -0.49 -11.44
N TYR A 153 12.47 0.70 -10.83
CA TYR A 153 13.41 1.74 -11.23
C TYR A 153 14.87 1.25 -11.22
N PHE A 154 15.26 0.54 -10.17
CA PHE A 154 16.60 -0.04 -10.01
C PHE A 154 17.00 -0.91 -11.21
N LEU A 155 16.07 -1.67 -11.80
CA LEU A 155 16.35 -2.56 -12.93
C LEU A 155 16.57 -1.83 -14.26
N PHE A 156 16.00 -0.63 -14.43
CA PHE A 156 16.07 0.12 -15.69
C PHE A 156 17.07 1.28 -15.66
N VAL A 157 17.47 1.75 -14.48
CA VAL A 157 18.41 2.87 -14.37
C VAL A 157 19.85 2.39 -14.56
N ASN A 158 20.60 3.03 -15.45
CA ASN A 158 22.01 2.71 -15.70
C ASN A 158 22.98 3.47 -14.79
N ASP A 159 22.57 4.65 -14.33
CA ASP A 159 23.35 5.51 -13.43
C ASP A 159 23.56 4.82 -12.07
N GLU A 160 24.82 4.58 -11.71
CA GLU A 160 25.20 3.84 -10.49
C GLU A 160 24.83 4.56 -9.20
N ASP A 161 24.84 5.89 -9.17
CA ASP A 161 24.43 6.64 -7.99
C ASP A 161 22.92 6.58 -7.78
N LYS A 162 22.15 6.64 -8.88
CA LYS A 162 20.70 6.44 -8.84
C LYS A 162 20.35 4.99 -8.47
N LYS A 163 21.09 3.98 -8.95
CA LYS A 163 20.94 2.59 -8.50
C LYS A 163 21.16 2.45 -7.00
N LYS A 164 22.26 2.99 -6.46
CA LYS A 164 22.55 2.95 -5.01
C LYS A 164 21.46 3.63 -4.18
N ARG A 165 20.93 4.77 -4.66
CA ARG A 165 19.81 5.46 -4.00
C ARG A 165 18.53 4.62 -4.04
N ALA A 166 18.19 4.04 -5.18
CA ALA A 166 17.03 3.16 -5.32
C ALA A 166 17.13 1.94 -4.39
N ASP A 167 18.27 1.25 -4.40
CA ASP A 167 18.56 0.11 -3.52
C ASP A 167 18.41 0.46 -2.03
N LYS A 168 18.86 1.66 -1.62
CA LYS A 168 18.68 2.16 -0.25
C LYS A 168 17.20 2.42 0.09
N ILE A 169 16.41 2.89 -0.87
CA ILE A 169 14.97 3.11 -0.69
C ILE A 169 14.25 1.78 -0.56
N ILE A 170 14.53 0.80 -1.43
CA ILE A 170 13.97 -0.56 -1.34
C ILE A 170 14.20 -1.13 0.07
N TYR A 171 15.44 -1.12 0.54
CA TYR A 171 15.76 -1.65 1.86
C TYR A 171 15.04 -0.91 2.99
N ARG A 172 15.08 0.43 3.00
CA ARG A 172 14.48 1.22 4.09
C ARG A 172 12.97 1.07 4.16
N THR A 173 12.30 1.05 3.01
CA THR A 173 10.85 0.91 2.95
C THR A 173 10.43 -0.50 3.36
N ILE A 174 11.11 -1.55 2.89
CA ILE A 174 10.85 -2.93 3.37
C ILE A 174 11.14 -3.07 4.87
N ALA A 175 12.25 -2.52 5.37
CA ALA A 175 12.60 -2.61 6.79
C ALA A 175 11.59 -1.91 7.71
N ILE A 176 10.89 -0.87 7.22
CA ILE A 176 9.81 -0.20 7.96
C ILE A 176 8.47 -0.95 7.77
N GLY A 177 8.13 -1.30 6.53
CA GLY A 177 6.86 -1.95 6.20
C GLY A 177 6.73 -3.34 6.79
N TYR A 178 7.81 -4.13 6.79
CA TYR A 178 7.82 -5.52 7.25
C TYR A 178 7.32 -5.73 8.70
N PRO A 179 7.83 -5.02 9.73
CA PRO A 179 7.31 -5.20 11.10
C PRO A 179 5.85 -4.74 11.22
N ILE A 180 5.45 -3.68 10.50
CA ILE A 180 4.07 -3.18 10.52
C ILE A 180 3.13 -4.21 9.87
N PHE A 181 3.51 -4.76 8.71
CA PHE A 181 2.80 -5.83 8.03
C PHE A 181 2.75 -7.10 8.89
N THR A 182 3.85 -7.46 9.56
CA THR A 182 3.88 -8.61 10.47
C THR A 182 2.87 -8.44 11.61
N ALA A 183 2.83 -7.26 12.23
CA ALA A 183 1.84 -6.96 13.26
C ALA A 183 0.41 -7.02 12.73
N GLY A 184 0.15 -6.38 11.58
CA GLY A 184 -1.17 -6.37 10.95
C GLY A 184 -1.61 -7.75 10.46
N ALA A 185 -0.95 -8.25 9.43
CA ALA A 185 -1.41 -9.41 8.66
C ALA A 185 -1.30 -10.72 9.43
N LEU A 186 -0.26 -10.89 10.25
CA LEU A 186 0.02 -12.17 10.93
C LEU A 186 -0.49 -12.14 12.37
N ILE A 187 -0.07 -11.16 13.18
CA ILE A 187 -0.39 -11.14 14.62
C ILE A 187 -1.85 -10.74 14.84
N PHE A 188 -2.25 -9.54 14.43
CA PHE A 188 -3.62 -9.06 14.62
C PHE A 188 -4.61 -9.85 13.75
N GLY A 189 -4.16 -10.31 12.58
CA GLY A 189 -4.93 -11.23 11.73
C GLY A 189 -5.27 -12.53 12.44
N ALA A 190 -4.28 -13.22 13.01
CA ALA A 190 -4.52 -14.47 13.75
C ALA A 190 -5.40 -14.26 14.99
N ILE A 191 -5.21 -13.16 15.73
CA ILE A 191 -6.07 -12.83 16.88
C ILE A 191 -7.51 -12.61 16.40
N TRP A 192 -7.72 -11.83 15.35
CA TRP A 192 -9.06 -11.63 14.80
C TRP A 192 -9.66 -12.94 14.28
N ALA A 193 -8.89 -13.80 13.62
CA ALA A 193 -9.34 -15.12 13.17
C ALA A 193 -9.88 -15.97 14.33
N GLN A 194 -9.22 -15.94 15.50
CA GLN A 194 -9.72 -16.63 16.69
C GLN A 194 -11.09 -16.10 17.14
N TYR A 195 -11.32 -14.79 17.05
CA TYR A 195 -12.60 -14.18 17.39
C TYR A 195 -13.69 -14.49 16.35
N ALA A 196 -13.36 -14.51 15.07
CA ALA A 196 -14.31 -14.69 13.98
C ALA A 196 -14.66 -16.16 13.70
N TRP A 197 -13.66 -17.03 13.77
CA TRP A 197 -13.71 -18.42 13.29
C TRP A 197 -13.42 -19.45 14.39
N GLY A 198 -13.02 -19.01 15.58
CA GLY A 198 -12.68 -19.90 16.70
C GLY A 198 -11.30 -20.56 16.61
N THR A 199 -10.48 -20.23 15.59
CA THR A 199 -9.10 -20.70 15.43
C THR A 199 -8.16 -19.55 15.04
N TYR A 200 -6.91 -19.59 15.49
CA TYR A 200 -5.91 -18.57 15.15
C TYR A 200 -5.43 -18.62 13.69
N TRP A 201 -5.61 -19.75 13.02
CA TRP A 201 -5.17 -19.96 11.65
C TRP A 201 -5.99 -21.10 11.03
N GLY A 202 -6.59 -20.84 9.87
CA GLY A 202 -7.44 -21.76 9.13
C GLY A 202 -6.83 -22.26 7.81
N TRP A 203 -5.63 -21.80 7.42
CA TRP A 203 -5.04 -22.07 6.10
C TRP A 203 -5.91 -21.61 4.94
N ASP A 204 -6.72 -20.58 5.16
CA ASP A 204 -7.49 -20.01 4.08
C ASP A 204 -6.55 -19.38 3.03
N PRO A 205 -7.01 -19.13 1.81
CA PRO A 205 -6.15 -18.52 0.80
C PRO A 205 -5.55 -17.19 1.25
N LYS A 206 -6.28 -16.28 1.92
CA LYS A 206 -5.70 -14.99 2.34
C LYS A 206 -4.60 -15.16 3.37
N GLU A 207 -4.84 -15.96 4.41
CA GLU A 207 -3.82 -16.33 5.38
C GLU A 207 -2.57 -16.93 4.71
N THR A 208 -2.78 -17.87 3.79
CA THR A 208 -1.69 -18.55 3.08
C THR A 208 -0.87 -17.59 2.23
N TRP A 209 -1.51 -16.71 1.45
CA TRP A 209 -0.83 -15.74 0.61
C TRP A 209 -0.16 -14.61 1.40
N ALA A 210 -0.75 -14.21 2.53
CA ALA A 210 -0.11 -13.29 3.48
C ALA A 210 1.17 -13.91 4.08
N LEU A 211 1.15 -15.19 4.42
CA LEU A 211 2.31 -15.93 4.91
C LEU A 211 3.40 -16.07 3.83
N ILE A 212 3.04 -16.34 2.57
CA ILE A 212 3.98 -16.36 1.44
C ILE A 212 4.64 -14.98 1.28
N THR A 213 3.85 -13.91 1.29
CA THR A 213 4.35 -12.53 1.21
C THR A 213 5.33 -12.24 2.33
N TRP A 214 4.98 -12.64 3.57
CA TRP A 214 5.84 -12.52 4.74
C TRP A 214 7.16 -13.27 4.56
N PHE A 215 7.13 -14.54 4.11
CA PHE A 215 8.35 -15.32 3.87
C PHE A 215 9.27 -14.69 2.81
N ILE A 216 8.71 -14.10 1.75
CA ILE A 216 9.51 -13.45 0.71
C ILE A 216 10.21 -12.21 1.26
N TYR A 217 9.51 -11.37 2.03
CA TYR A 217 10.14 -10.19 2.65
C TYR A 217 11.09 -10.55 3.79
N THR A 218 10.82 -11.63 4.54
CA THR A 218 11.79 -12.24 5.48
C THR A 218 13.05 -12.68 4.73
N GLY A 219 12.90 -13.39 3.62
CA GLY A 219 14.00 -13.80 2.75
C GLY A 219 14.79 -12.60 2.21
N TYR A 220 14.10 -11.57 1.73
CA TYR A 220 14.72 -10.31 1.32
C TYR A 220 15.57 -9.73 2.46
N LEU A 221 15.00 -9.54 3.66
CA LEU A 221 15.73 -8.96 4.79
C LEU A 221 16.89 -9.85 5.24
N HIS A 222 16.72 -11.17 5.25
CA HIS A 222 17.78 -12.11 5.57
C HIS A 222 18.95 -12.00 4.57
N THR A 223 18.67 -12.00 3.26
CA THR A 223 19.72 -11.81 2.25
C THR A 223 20.41 -10.45 2.37
N ARG A 224 19.66 -9.42 2.74
CA ARG A 224 20.17 -8.05 2.88
C ARG A 224 21.03 -7.84 4.13
N LEU A 225 20.62 -8.39 5.27
CA LEU A 225 21.26 -8.17 6.57
C LEU A 225 22.37 -9.19 6.85
N VAL A 226 22.14 -10.47 6.53
CA VAL A 226 23.07 -11.56 6.84
C VAL A 226 24.08 -11.74 5.71
N LYS A 227 23.58 -11.96 4.49
CA LYS A 227 24.44 -12.21 3.32
C LYS A 227 24.98 -10.93 2.67
N LYS A 228 24.51 -9.76 3.13
CA LYS A 228 24.85 -8.43 2.57
C LYS A 228 24.63 -8.33 1.05
N TRP A 229 23.68 -9.10 0.52
CA TRP A 229 23.35 -9.09 -0.90
C TRP A 229 22.78 -7.73 -1.31
N ARG A 230 23.19 -7.29 -2.51
CA ARG A 230 22.71 -6.07 -3.16
C ARG A 230 22.53 -6.34 -4.64
N GLY A 231 21.74 -5.50 -5.30
CA GLY A 231 21.62 -5.50 -6.75
C GLY A 231 20.37 -6.19 -7.29
N LYS A 232 20.51 -6.82 -8.47
CA LYS A 232 19.38 -7.33 -9.26
C LYS A 232 18.52 -8.33 -8.49
N LEU A 233 19.13 -9.26 -7.77
CA LEU A 233 18.39 -10.29 -7.03
C LEU A 233 17.52 -9.70 -5.92
N THR A 234 18.04 -8.73 -5.15
CA THR A 234 17.26 -8.04 -4.11
C THR A 234 16.12 -7.22 -4.71
N ALA A 235 16.31 -6.62 -5.89
CA ALA A 235 15.23 -5.93 -6.60
C ALA A 235 14.13 -6.90 -7.07
N ILE A 236 14.51 -8.07 -7.60
CA ILE A 236 13.56 -9.12 -8.01
C ILE A 236 12.74 -9.62 -6.81
N LEU A 237 13.37 -9.86 -5.66
CA LEU A 237 12.66 -10.28 -4.44
C LEU A 237 11.65 -9.22 -3.97
N ALA A 238 12.01 -7.93 -4.03
CA ALA A 238 11.10 -6.85 -3.68
C ALA A 238 9.89 -6.77 -4.63
N ILE A 239 10.12 -7.00 -5.94
CA ILE A 239 9.06 -7.06 -6.95
C ILE A 239 8.15 -8.26 -6.73
N ALA A 240 8.73 -9.44 -6.51
CA ALA A 240 7.99 -10.66 -6.23
C ALA A 240 7.11 -10.50 -4.98
N GLY A 241 7.67 -9.99 -3.87
CA GLY A 241 6.93 -9.76 -2.63
C GLY A 241 5.71 -8.86 -2.83
N TYR A 242 5.83 -7.81 -3.63
CA TYR A 242 4.71 -6.92 -3.93
C TYR A 242 3.67 -7.56 -4.86
N ALA A 243 4.12 -8.38 -5.83
CA ALA A 243 3.20 -9.15 -6.67
C ALA A 243 2.32 -10.09 -5.82
N PHE A 244 2.90 -10.79 -4.83
CA PHE A 244 2.14 -11.62 -3.89
C PHE A 244 1.27 -10.80 -2.94
N THR A 245 1.70 -9.60 -2.55
CA THR A 245 0.87 -8.65 -1.78
C THR A 245 -0.42 -8.32 -2.55
N ILE A 246 -0.29 -7.89 -3.81
CA ILE A 246 -1.42 -7.59 -4.69
C ILE A 246 -2.28 -8.84 -4.95
N PHE A 247 -1.66 -10.01 -5.11
CA PHE A 247 -2.38 -11.26 -5.26
C PHE A 247 -3.18 -11.65 -4.01
N THR A 248 -2.64 -11.41 -2.80
CA THR A 248 -3.34 -11.68 -1.54
C THR A 248 -4.65 -10.89 -1.46
N PHE A 249 -4.63 -9.63 -1.88
CA PHE A 249 -5.83 -8.80 -1.87
C PHE A 249 -6.74 -9.07 -3.08
N PHE A 250 -6.26 -8.92 -4.31
CA PHE A 250 -7.10 -9.05 -5.51
C PHE A 250 -7.28 -10.50 -5.97
N GLY A 251 -6.19 -11.28 -6.03
CA GLY A 251 -6.23 -12.67 -6.48
C GLY A 251 -7.16 -13.52 -5.61
N VAL A 252 -7.05 -13.39 -4.28
CA VAL A 252 -7.94 -14.14 -3.40
C VAL A 252 -9.38 -13.65 -3.46
N ASN A 253 -9.63 -12.34 -3.58
CA ASN A 253 -10.99 -11.80 -3.62
C ASN A 253 -11.74 -12.12 -4.93
N TYR A 254 -11.04 -12.22 -6.07
CA TYR A 254 -11.68 -12.33 -7.39
C TYR A 254 -11.40 -13.65 -8.12
N VAL A 255 -10.39 -14.42 -7.74
CA VAL A 255 -9.96 -15.65 -8.45
C VAL A 255 -10.16 -16.90 -7.58
N LEU A 256 -10.01 -16.78 -6.26
CA LEU A 256 -10.13 -17.91 -5.34
C LEU A 256 -11.39 -17.80 -4.48
N SER A 257 -11.88 -18.93 -3.97
CA SER A 257 -12.94 -18.96 -2.96
C SER A 257 -12.32 -19.11 -1.56
N GLY A 258 -12.84 -18.37 -0.58
CA GLY A 258 -12.35 -18.45 0.81
C GLY A 258 -13.20 -17.70 1.82
N LEU A 259 -12.93 -17.92 3.12
CA LEU A 259 -13.65 -17.32 4.26
C LEU A 259 -13.64 -15.79 4.25
N HIS A 260 -12.73 -15.19 3.49
CA HIS A 260 -12.55 -13.75 3.37
C HIS A 260 -13.13 -13.15 2.09
N SER A 261 -13.98 -13.88 1.37
CA SER A 261 -14.64 -13.40 0.14
C SER A 261 -15.78 -12.44 0.50
N TYR A 262 -15.46 -11.28 1.05
CA TYR A 262 -16.40 -10.19 1.35
C TYR A 262 -16.40 -9.17 0.21
N GLY A 263 -16.62 -9.67 -1.01
CA GLY A 263 -16.76 -8.87 -2.21
C GLY A 263 -17.87 -7.84 -2.07
#